data_AF-A0A1C5SFS7-F1
#
_entry.id   AF-A0A1C5SFS7-F1
#
_cell.length_a   1.000
_cell.length_b   1.000
_cell.length_c   1.000
_cell.angle_alpha   90.00
_cell.angle_beta   90.00
_cell.angle_gamma   90.00
#
_symmetry.space_group_name_H-M   'P 1'
#
loop_
_entity.id
_entity.type
_entity.pdbx_description
1 polymer ?
#
loop_
_entity_poly.entity_id
_entity_poly.type
_entity_poly.pdbx_seq_one_letter_code
_entity_poly.pdbx_strand_id
1 'polypeptide(L)' 'MKVLLVNGSSKNNGCTSVALSEVARALREEGIETETVFLGNQPFPDCTGCRKCREIGSAYSTI' A
#
# COMPACT_ATOMS: atom_id res chain seq x y z
N MET A 1 14.32 3.85 -14.43
CA MET A 1 12.92 3.72 -13.96
C MET A 1 12.98 3.14 -12.55
N LYS A 2 12.08 3.58 -11.64
CA LYS A 2 12.03 3.08 -10.26
C LYS A 2 10.63 2.56 -9.94
N VAL A 3 10.53 1.37 -9.36
CA VAL A 3 9.26 0.71 -9.02
C VAL A 3 9.06 0.73 -7.50
N LEU A 4 7.89 1.21 -7.07
CA LEU A 4 7.47 1.16 -5.67
C LEU A 4 6.60 -0.09 -5.45
N LEU A 5 7.04 -0.95 -4.55
CA LEU A 5 6.37 -2.17 -4.12
C LEU A 5 5.65 -1.88 -2.79
N VAL A 6 4.33 -2.03 -2.77
CA VAL A 6 3.53 -1.70 -1.58
C VAL A 6 3.04 -2.99 -0.91
N ASN A 7 3.52 -3.26 0.30
CA ASN A 7 3.01 -4.34 1.14
C ASN A 7 1.78 -3.84 1.92
N GLY A 8 0.59 -4.17 1.42
CA GLY A 8 -0.70 -3.90 2.07
C GLY A 8 -1.25 -5.05 2.92
N SER A 9 -0.46 -6.10 3.17
CA SER A 9 -0.92 -7.20 4.03
C SER A 9 -0.90 -6.79 5.51
N SER A 10 -1.57 -7.53 6.39
CA SER A 10 -1.54 -7.26 7.84
C SER A 10 -0.21 -7.63 8.52
N LYS A 11 0.77 -8.17 7.77
CA LYS A 11 2.04 -8.67 8.30
C LYS A 11 3.20 -8.10 7.49
N ASN A 12 4.08 -7.37 8.16
CA ASN A 12 5.28 -6.83 7.50
C ASN A 12 6.14 -7.93 6.87
N ASN A 13 6.36 -9.05 7.59
CA ASN A 13 7.20 -10.17 7.15
C ASN A 13 6.39 -11.44 6.81
N GLY A 14 5.24 -11.28 6.16
CA GLY A 14 4.36 -12.39 5.75
C GLY A 14 4.57 -12.87 4.31
N CYS A 15 3.63 -13.69 3.81
CA CYS A 15 3.68 -14.22 2.44
C CYS A 15 3.76 -13.13 1.37
N THR A 16 3.06 -12.00 1.57
CA THR A 16 3.12 -10.86 0.65
C THR A 16 4.53 -10.25 0.59
N SER A 17 5.25 -10.18 1.71
CA SER A 17 6.63 -9.70 1.72
C SER A 17 7.55 -10.62 0.93
N VAL A 18 7.36 -11.94 1.04
CA VAL A 18 8.15 -12.92 0.28
C VAL A 18 7.86 -12.77 -1.22
N ALA A 19 6.58 -12.66 -1.60
CA ALA A 19 6.18 -12.44 -2.99
C ALA A 19 6.76 -11.13 -3.57
N LEU A 20 6.71 -10.04 -2.81
CA LEU A 20 7.29 -8.77 -3.22
C LEU A 20 8.82 -8.84 -3.34
N SER A 21 9.50 -9.61 -2.48
CA SER A 21 10.94 -9.84 -2.60
C SER A 21 11.32 -10.56 -3.90
N GLU A 22 10.52 -11.53 -4.34
CA GLU A 22 10.73 -12.20 -5.64
C GLU A 22 10.48 -11.26 -6.83
N VAL A 23 9.42 -10.45 -6.78
CA VAL A 23 9.18 -9.41 -7.79
C VAL A 23 10.33 -8.41 -7.83
N ALA A 24 10.81 -7.98 -6.66
CA ALA A 24 11.93 -7.06 -6.54
C ALA A 24 13.23 -7.65 -7.12
N ARG A 25 13.48 -8.94 -6.90
CA ARG A 25 14.62 -9.66 -7.47
C ARG A 25 14.55 -9.66 -8.99
N ALA A 26 13.44 -10.08 -9.57
CA ALA A 26 13.26 -10.12 -11.03
C ALA A 26 13.41 -8.73 -11.67
N LEU A 27 12.86 -7.68 -11.05
CA LEU A 27 13.02 -6.30 -11.55
C LEU A 27 14.46 -5.81 -11.49
N ARG A 28 15.19 -6.13 -10.42
CA ARG A 28 16.60 -5.75 -10.29
C ARG A 28 17.50 -6.47 -11.30
N GLU A 29 17.17 -7.70 -11.68
CA GLU A 29 17.88 -8.45 -12.75
C GLU A 29 17.79 -7.73 -14.10
N GLU A 30 16.68 -7.02 -14.35
CA GLU A 30 16.49 -6.15 -15.52
C GLU A 30 17.05 -4.72 -15.33
N GLY A 31 17.81 -4.47 -14.26
CA GLY A 31 18.40 -3.17 -13.95
C GLY A 31 17.39 -2.11 -13.46
N ILE A 32 16.20 -2.53 -13.01
CA ILE A 32 15.16 -1.64 -12.51
C ILE A 32 15.30 -1.51 -10.98
N GLU A 33 15.45 -0.28 -10.50
CA GLU A 33 15.49 0.00 -9.05
C GLU A 33 14.11 -0.24 -8.43
N THR A 34 14.09 -0.85 -7.25
CA THR A 34 12.86 -1.14 -6.51
C THR A 34 12.95 -0.62 -5.08
N GLU A 35 11.86 -0.08 -4.56
CA GLU A 35 11.71 0.28 -3.16
C GLU A 35 10.45 -0.37 -2.59
N THR A 36 10.53 -0.97 -1.40
CA THR A 36 9.37 -1.62 -0.76
C THR A 36 8.91 -0.82 0.45
N VAL A 37 7.62 -0.52 0.51
CA VAL A 37 6.98 0.17 1.63
C VAL A 37 5.88 -0.70 2.23
N PHE A 38 5.88 -0.83 3.56
CA PHE A 38 4.80 -1.46 4.31
C PHE A 38 3.81 -0.39 4.77
N LEU A 39 2.52 -0.55 4.42
CA LEU A 39 1.49 0.43 4.76
C LEU A 39 1.16 0.47 6.26
N GLY A 40 1.54 -0.56 7.01
CA GLY A 40 1.17 -0.70 8.41
C GLY A 40 -0.19 -1.36 8.60
N ASN A 41 -0.54 -1.55 9.87
CA ASN A 41 -1.77 -2.23 10.29
C ASN A 41 -2.83 -1.27 10.84
N GLN A 42 -2.58 0.03 10.75
CA GLN A 42 -3.56 1.02 11.20
C GLN A 42 -4.73 1.09 10.21
N PRO A 43 -5.95 1.38 10.69
CA PRO A 43 -7.07 1.66 9.80
C PRO A 43 -6.66 2.72 8.78
N PHE A 44 -6.84 2.39 7.49
CA PHE A 44 -6.62 3.35 6.44
C PHE A 44 -7.90 4.15 6.25
N PRO A 45 -7.89 5.47 6.52
CA PRO A 45 -9.09 6.27 6.32
C PRO A 45 -9.43 6.34 4.84
N ASP A 46 -10.73 6.43 4.55
CA ASP A 46 -11.19 6.81 3.21
C ASP A 46 -10.71 8.22 2.83
N CYS A 47 -11.04 8.64 1.62
CA CYS A 47 -10.65 9.95 1.09
C CYS A 47 -10.94 11.10 2.09
N THR A 48 -9.89 11.82 2.49
CA THR A 48 -9.96 12.99 3.38
C THR A 48 -9.95 14.33 2.63
N GLY A 49 -9.96 14.28 1.29
CA GLY A 49 -9.78 15.44 0.42
C GLY A 49 -10.99 16.39 0.39
N CYS A 50 -12.08 15.98 -0.25
CA CYS A 50 -13.23 16.87 -0.50
C CYS A 50 -14.27 16.91 0.63
N ARG A 51 -14.28 15.91 1.52
CA ARG A 51 -15.20 15.77 2.66
C ARG A 51 -16.70 15.72 2.30
N LYS A 52 -17.07 15.55 1.02
CA LYS A 52 -18.49 15.51 0.59
C LYS A 52 -19.31 14.42 1.27
N CYS A 53 -18.67 13.30 1.62
CA CYS A 53 -19.27 12.19 2.38
C CYS A 53 -19.88 12.64 3.72
N ARG A 54 -19.28 13.63 4.38
CA ARG A 54 -19.77 14.20 5.64
C ARG A 54 -21.02 15.05 5.46
N GLU A 55 -21.19 15.67 4.29
CA GLU A 55 -22.38 16.46 3.97
C GLU A 55 -23.57 15.59 3.54
N ILE A 56 -23.32 14.54 2.75
CA ILE A 56 -24.39 13.70 2.18
C ILE A 56 -24.81 12.54 3.10
N GLY A 57 -24.24 12.45 4.32
CA GLY A 57 -24.59 11.42 5.30
C GLY A 57 -24.20 10.00 4.88
N SER A 58 -23.11 9.84 4.14
CA SER A 58 -22.62 8.51 3.75
C SER A 58 -21.95 7.81 4.96
N ALA A 59 -22.07 6.48 5.04
CA ALA A 59 -21.62 5.62 6.15
C ALA A 59 -20.12 5.73 6.50
N TYR A 60 -19.32 6.41 5.67
CA TYR A 60 -17.87 6.58 5.82
C TYR A 60 -17.47 7.87 6.57
N SER A 61 -18.42 8.55 7.23
CA SER A 61 -18.17 9.84 7.91
C SER A 61 -17.57 9.74 9.32
N THR A 62 -17.41 8.55 9.87
CA THR A 62 -16.99 8.30 11.27
C THR A 62 -15.50 8.00 11.47
N ILE A 63 -14.64 8.33 10.49
CA ILE A 63 -13.18 8.41 10.70
C ILE A 63 -12.75 9.88 10.86
#